data_AF-A0A1C7MSF3-F1
#
_entry.id   AF-A0A1C7MSF3-F1
#
_cell.length_a   1.000
_cell.length_b   1.000
_cell.length_c   1.000
_cell.angle_alpha   90.00
_cell.angle_beta   90.00
_cell.angle_gamma   90.00
#
_symmetry.space_group_name_H-M   'P 1'
#
loop_
_entity.id
_entity.type
_entity.pdbx_description
1 polymer ?
#
loop_
_entity_poly.entity_id
_entity_poly.type
_entity_poly.pdbx_seq_one_letter_code
_entity_poly.pdbx_strand_id
1 'polypeptide(L)'
;MGIVDRFLAAWRATGLQRFGWLIGHYEPYDKVPMGVKAVVEAIHEPPQEGELDGLTLGLPWEDEPRIRGLARDATTPLAIVGYIFTDLDPTPEDKTKNVYKRHPQSFYLSCVEAIFAAHVQNANPTPSRSSFSGSFGSRMVTAVLTGTADGAIDVSAYQVSEQACAMVAADMIEASVEPGIVRVKEEDRSQDSARYVPDVFFRYKNEYGLDVQKNAKPCFPVEYLLVNVSNGFPQTPSPIFRSTAFRIENRPGLEDQHIEGVLRELARLGAPDIPQSAHGGDSQKRAALAEWLSDWHLVTFLGTTQLISQDDMKVLLRAATAPNLSDPSVLDELIGTESWHTLMTFTRETVPAPQRPSTGPPPGSSHTPMDEDIPPEVFDQIARSQQGGSGAAGGGGGVRICPHCTFENSHGDSDCEVCGLPL
;
A
#
# COMPACT_ATOMS: atom_id res chain seq x y z
N MET A 1 9.58 -13.06 -8.80
CA MET A 1 10.62 -12.30 -8.09
C MET A 1 10.19 -10.87 -7.75
N GLY A 2 9.53 -10.13 -8.64
CA GLY A 2 9.15 -8.73 -8.38
C GLY A 2 8.38 -8.45 -7.08
N ILE A 3 7.37 -9.26 -6.71
CA ILE A 3 6.51 -8.97 -5.54
C ILE A 3 7.28 -9.06 -4.22
N VAL A 4 8.00 -10.17 -4.00
CA VAL A 4 8.77 -10.39 -2.75
C VAL A 4 9.94 -9.42 -2.66
N ASP A 5 10.64 -9.14 -3.77
CA ASP A 5 11.73 -8.17 -3.77
C ASP A 5 11.28 -6.74 -3.46
N ARG A 6 10.08 -6.36 -3.93
CA ARG A 6 9.47 -5.06 -3.62
C ARG A 6 9.04 -4.96 -2.16
N PHE A 7 8.55 -6.06 -1.58
CA PHE A 7 8.29 -6.14 -0.14
C PHE A 7 9.59 -6.00 0.68
N LEU A 8 10.65 -6.72 0.28
CA LEU A 8 11.97 -6.64 0.93
C LEU A 8 12.67 -5.28 0.77
N ALA A 9 12.31 -4.48 -0.24
CA ALA A 9 12.91 -3.16 -0.47
C ALA A 9 12.78 -2.24 0.75
N ALA A 10 11.66 -2.31 1.49
CA ALA A 10 11.48 -1.56 2.72
C ALA A 10 12.50 -1.95 3.78
N TRP A 11 12.63 -3.25 4.07
CA TRP A 11 13.63 -3.75 5.03
C TRP A 11 15.06 -3.41 4.59
N ARG A 12 15.39 -3.52 3.28
CA ARG A 12 16.72 -3.15 2.76
C ARG A 12 17.04 -1.66 2.96
N ALA A 13 16.03 -0.80 2.95
CA ALA A 13 16.20 0.64 3.14
C ALA A 13 16.24 1.04 4.62
N THR A 14 15.43 0.42 5.48
CA THR A 14 15.24 0.85 6.88
C THR A 14 15.96 -0.04 7.90
N GLY A 15 16.20 -1.31 7.57
CA GLY A 15 16.66 -2.35 8.51
C GLY A 15 15.60 -2.83 9.49
N LEU A 16 14.35 -2.36 9.37
CA LEU A 16 13.24 -2.69 10.28
C LEU A 16 12.37 -3.80 9.69
N GLN A 17 11.82 -4.66 10.55
CA GLN A 17 10.96 -5.75 10.12
C GLN A 17 9.63 -5.22 9.54
N ARG A 18 9.03 -6.00 8.64
CA ARG A 18 7.77 -5.66 7.97
C ARG A 18 6.80 -6.82 7.90
N PHE A 19 5.54 -6.46 7.80
CA PHE A 19 4.37 -7.33 7.69
C PHE A 19 3.54 -6.94 6.47
N GLY A 20 2.94 -7.93 5.80
CA GLY A 20 2.01 -7.70 4.69
C GLY A 20 0.96 -8.80 4.56
N TRP A 21 -0.24 -8.42 4.14
CA TRP A 21 -1.31 -9.34 3.78
C TRP A 21 -1.14 -9.82 2.35
N LEU A 22 -1.20 -11.13 2.15
CA LEU A 22 -1.08 -11.75 0.83
C LEU A 22 -2.44 -11.71 0.12
N ILE A 23 -2.52 -10.98 -0.99
CA ILE A 23 -3.71 -10.90 -1.85
C ILE A 23 -3.53 -11.85 -3.03
N GLY A 24 -4.51 -12.70 -3.26
CA GLY A 24 -4.40 -13.76 -4.25
C GLY A 24 -5.65 -14.63 -4.36
N HIS A 25 -5.51 -15.81 -4.94
CA HIS A 25 -6.58 -16.78 -5.09
C HIS A 25 -6.07 -18.20 -4.91
N TYR A 26 -7.00 -19.15 -4.74
CA TYR A 26 -6.67 -20.56 -4.59
C TYR A 26 -6.86 -21.30 -5.92
N GLU A 27 -5.91 -22.14 -6.28
CA GLU A 27 -5.95 -22.97 -7.49
C GLU A 27 -5.59 -24.43 -7.15
N PRO A 28 -6.03 -25.40 -7.97
CA PRO A 28 -5.56 -26.77 -7.89
C PRO A 28 -4.03 -26.86 -8.05
N TYR A 29 -3.41 -27.80 -7.34
CA TYR A 29 -1.99 -28.09 -7.43
C TYR A 29 -1.74 -29.56 -7.80
N ASP A 30 -1.44 -29.78 -9.08
CA ASP A 30 -1.40 -31.12 -9.67
C ASP A 30 -0.22 -31.99 -9.23
N LYS A 31 0.81 -31.41 -8.60
CA LYS A 31 1.97 -32.19 -8.13
C LYS A 31 1.69 -33.00 -6.86
N VAL A 32 0.59 -32.72 -6.18
CA VAL A 32 0.15 -33.45 -4.99
C VAL A 32 -1.30 -33.89 -5.20
N PRO A 33 -1.67 -35.15 -4.86
CA PRO A 33 -3.05 -35.60 -5.00
C PRO A 33 -4.04 -34.69 -4.25
N MET A 34 -5.01 -34.12 -4.97
CA MET A 34 -5.97 -33.14 -4.43
C MET A 34 -5.30 -31.92 -3.77
N GLY A 35 -4.12 -31.54 -4.25
CA GLY A 35 -3.40 -30.38 -3.76
C GLY A 35 -4.12 -29.07 -4.08
N VAL A 36 -3.98 -28.10 -3.20
CA VAL A 36 -4.43 -26.72 -3.40
C VAL A 36 -3.24 -25.81 -3.15
N LYS A 37 -3.01 -24.86 -4.04
CA LYS A 37 -2.00 -23.80 -3.87
C LYS A 37 -2.69 -22.45 -3.70
N ALA A 38 -2.11 -21.59 -2.88
CA ALA A 38 -2.43 -20.17 -2.86
C ALA A 38 -1.51 -19.44 -3.84
N VAL A 39 -2.08 -18.83 -4.87
CA VAL A 39 -1.35 -17.99 -5.82
C VAL A 39 -1.44 -16.55 -5.31
N VAL A 40 -0.29 -15.96 -5.01
CA VAL A 40 -0.18 -14.59 -4.49
C VAL A 40 0.11 -13.64 -5.65
N GLU A 41 -0.72 -12.60 -5.77
CA GLU A 41 -0.68 -11.61 -6.85
C GLU A 41 -0.21 -10.24 -6.37
N ALA A 42 -0.47 -9.90 -5.10
CA ALA A 42 0.01 -8.67 -4.48
C ALA A 42 0.22 -8.87 -2.96
N ILE A 43 1.00 -7.99 -2.35
CA ILE A 43 1.19 -7.92 -0.89
C ILE A 43 0.71 -6.54 -0.45
N HIS A 44 -0.30 -6.49 0.42
CA HIS A 44 -0.84 -5.24 0.95
C HIS A 44 -0.30 -4.98 2.36
N GLU A 45 0.31 -3.82 2.59
CA GLU A 45 0.95 -3.49 3.86
C GLU A 45 -0.02 -2.71 4.76
N PRO A 46 -0.50 -3.27 5.89
CA PRO A 46 -1.35 -2.53 6.81
C PRO A 46 -0.53 -1.50 7.61
N PRO A 47 -1.19 -0.57 8.32
CA PRO A 47 -0.54 0.30 9.30
C PRO A 47 0.21 -0.53 10.34
N GLN A 48 1.50 -0.27 10.48
CA GLN A 48 2.40 -1.07 11.31
C GLN A 48 3.61 -0.23 11.75
N GLU A 49 4.17 -0.59 12.89
CA GLU A 49 5.41 -0.06 13.43
C GLU A 49 6.46 -1.17 13.42
N GLY A 50 7.49 -1.01 12.59
CA GLY A 50 8.58 -1.98 12.47
C GLY A 50 9.68 -1.69 13.49
N GLU A 51 10.20 -2.74 14.12
CA GLU A 51 11.35 -2.70 15.01
C GLU A 51 12.49 -3.57 14.43
N LEU A 52 13.64 -3.63 15.10
CA LEU A 52 14.77 -4.45 14.64
C LEU A 52 14.52 -5.94 14.84
N ASP A 53 13.88 -6.29 15.95
CA ASP A 53 13.62 -7.65 16.44
C ASP A 53 12.12 -7.98 16.55
N GLY A 54 11.26 -7.16 15.97
CA GLY A 54 9.81 -7.35 15.99
C GLY A 54 9.05 -6.33 15.15
N LEU A 55 7.73 -6.39 15.25
CA LEU A 55 6.83 -5.38 14.70
C LEU A 55 5.51 -5.38 15.46
N THR A 56 4.86 -4.22 15.50
CA THR A 56 3.53 -4.05 16.09
C THR A 56 2.53 -3.63 15.01
N LEU A 57 1.39 -4.32 14.95
CA LEU A 57 0.32 -4.01 14.01
C LEU A 57 -0.68 -3.04 14.63
N GLY A 58 -1.11 -2.03 13.87
CA GLY A 58 -2.24 -1.17 14.24
C GLY A 58 -3.56 -1.90 14.07
N LEU A 59 -3.99 -2.66 15.08
CA LEU A 59 -5.27 -3.37 15.10
C LEU A 59 -6.32 -2.58 15.91
N PRO A 60 -7.59 -2.51 15.47
CA PRO A 60 -8.18 -3.16 14.30
C PRO A 60 -7.76 -2.51 12.96
N TRP A 61 -7.62 -3.33 11.92
CA TRP A 61 -7.33 -2.83 10.58
C TRP A 61 -8.60 -2.27 9.92
N GLU A 62 -8.85 -0.97 10.10
CA GLU A 62 -10.08 -0.31 9.64
C GLU A 62 -10.34 -0.44 8.13
N ASP A 63 -9.28 -0.50 7.33
CA ASP A 63 -9.33 -0.61 5.88
C ASP A 63 -9.62 -2.04 5.37
N GLU A 64 -9.58 -3.05 6.25
CA GLU A 64 -9.76 -4.46 5.87
C GLU A 64 -11.04 -4.73 5.06
N PRO A 65 -12.24 -4.25 5.47
CA PRO A 65 -13.48 -4.56 4.75
C PRO A 65 -13.48 -4.00 3.33
N ARG A 66 -12.93 -2.80 3.15
CA ARG A 66 -12.81 -2.14 1.85
C ARG A 66 -11.88 -2.93 0.93
N ILE A 67 -10.71 -3.33 1.44
CA ILE A 67 -9.73 -4.10 0.68
C ILE A 67 -10.28 -5.49 0.31
N ARG A 68 -10.98 -6.16 1.22
CA ARG A 68 -11.68 -7.43 0.92
C ARG A 68 -12.80 -7.27 -0.11
N GLY A 69 -13.53 -6.15 -0.06
CA GLY A 69 -14.55 -5.82 -1.06
C GLY A 69 -13.93 -5.64 -2.44
N LEU A 70 -12.91 -4.78 -2.53
CA LEU A 70 -12.18 -4.53 -3.77
C LEU A 70 -11.61 -5.82 -4.35
N ALA A 71 -10.91 -6.63 -3.55
CA ALA A 71 -10.32 -7.90 -4.02
C ALA A 71 -11.33 -8.84 -4.68
N ARG A 72 -12.57 -8.89 -4.18
CA ARG A 72 -13.64 -9.75 -4.74
C ARG A 72 -14.13 -9.31 -6.10
N ASP A 73 -14.04 -8.01 -6.41
CA ASP A 73 -14.57 -7.41 -7.63
C ASP A 73 -13.63 -7.54 -8.84
N ALA A 74 -12.42 -8.08 -8.64
CA ALA A 74 -11.48 -8.41 -9.69
C ALA A 74 -12.02 -9.46 -10.68
N THR A 75 -11.50 -9.47 -11.91
CA THR A 75 -11.91 -10.41 -12.96
C THR A 75 -11.78 -11.87 -12.51
N THR A 76 -10.67 -12.17 -11.83
CA THR A 76 -10.52 -13.38 -11.00
C THR A 76 -10.72 -12.96 -9.56
N PRO A 77 -11.74 -13.47 -8.84
CA PRO A 77 -12.00 -13.06 -7.47
C PRO A 77 -10.79 -13.31 -6.58
N LEU A 78 -10.18 -12.23 -6.10
CA LEU A 78 -9.07 -12.27 -5.17
C LEU A 78 -9.60 -12.26 -3.73
N ALA A 79 -8.79 -12.81 -2.83
CA ALA A 79 -9.01 -12.82 -1.41
C ALA A 79 -7.67 -12.62 -0.68
N ILE A 80 -7.75 -12.30 0.60
CA ILE A 80 -6.59 -12.44 1.48
C ILE A 80 -6.38 -13.95 1.64
N VAL A 81 -5.24 -14.45 1.20
CA VAL A 81 -4.89 -15.88 1.23
C VAL A 81 -3.93 -16.23 2.36
N GLY A 82 -3.35 -15.22 3.00
CA GLY A 82 -2.40 -15.37 4.10
C GLY A 82 -1.74 -14.05 4.46
N TYR A 83 -0.64 -14.14 5.18
CA TYR A 83 0.22 -13.00 5.49
C TYR A 83 1.68 -13.39 5.44
N ILE A 84 2.54 -12.39 5.31
CA ILE A 84 3.99 -12.52 5.27
C ILE A 84 4.62 -11.53 6.23
N PHE A 85 5.67 -11.95 6.93
CA PHE A 85 6.50 -11.06 7.72
C PHE A 85 7.98 -11.38 7.59
N THR A 86 8.83 -10.42 7.93
CA THR A 86 10.29 -10.57 7.88
C THR A 86 10.86 -10.85 9.27
N ASP A 87 11.87 -11.69 9.31
CA ASP A 87 12.79 -11.88 10.44
C ASP A 87 14.20 -11.96 9.86
N LEU A 88 14.70 -10.80 9.45
CA LEU A 88 15.97 -10.66 8.76
C LEU A 88 16.94 -9.81 9.58
N ASP A 89 18.15 -10.32 9.72
CA ASP A 89 19.21 -9.70 10.51
C ASP A 89 20.52 -9.82 9.76
N PRO A 90 21.10 -8.71 9.28
CA PRO A 90 22.31 -8.75 8.47
C PRO A 90 23.52 -9.18 9.32
N THR A 91 24.39 -10.00 8.76
CA THR A 91 25.64 -10.38 9.46
C THR A 91 26.57 -9.17 9.62
N PRO A 92 27.28 -9.03 10.75
CA PRO A 92 28.20 -7.91 10.99
C PRO A 92 29.29 -7.77 9.92
N GLU A 93 29.73 -8.90 9.34
CA GLU A 93 30.80 -8.97 8.36
C GLU A 93 30.34 -8.66 6.93
N ASP A 94 29.10 -9.02 6.59
CA ASP A 94 28.53 -8.87 5.25
C ASP A 94 27.04 -8.52 5.31
N LYS A 95 26.72 -7.28 4.92
CA LYS A 95 25.33 -6.78 4.89
C LYS A 95 24.44 -7.48 3.86
N THR A 96 25.01 -8.25 2.94
CA THR A 96 24.25 -9.04 1.95
C THR A 96 23.81 -10.39 2.49
N LYS A 97 24.44 -10.86 3.57
CA LYS A 97 24.13 -12.14 4.22
C LYS A 97 23.33 -11.91 5.49
N ASN A 98 22.41 -12.83 5.75
CA ASN A 98 21.55 -12.78 6.93
C ASN A 98 21.90 -13.90 7.89
N VAL A 99 21.66 -13.66 9.18
CA VAL A 99 21.84 -14.65 10.24
C VAL A 99 20.82 -15.77 10.06
N TYR A 100 21.28 -17.02 10.10
CA TYR A 100 20.40 -18.19 10.06
C TYR A 100 19.75 -18.42 11.43
N LYS A 101 18.71 -17.64 11.75
CA LYS A 101 18.02 -17.68 13.06
C LYS A 101 17.11 -18.89 13.23
N ARG A 102 16.38 -19.27 12.18
CA ARG A 102 15.31 -20.27 12.23
C ARG A 102 15.77 -21.62 11.68
N HIS A 103 16.12 -22.54 12.57
CA HIS A 103 16.73 -23.82 12.22
C HIS A 103 16.33 -24.93 13.21
N PRO A 104 16.64 -26.22 12.95
CA PRO A 104 16.20 -27.33 13.80
C PRO A 104 16.64 -27.28 15.27
N GLN A 105 17.67 -26.49 15.60
CA GLN A 105 18.18 -26.34 16.96
C GLN A 105 17.70 -25.04 17.62
N SER A 106 16.84 -24.26 16.97
CA SER A 106 16.20 -23.06 17.51
C SER A 106 14.68 -23.20 17.44
N PHE A 107 14.04 -22.55 16.48
CA PHE A 107 12.60 -22.62 16.23
C PHE A 107 12.30 -22.23 14.78
N TYR A 108 11.18 -22.71 14.25
CA TYR A 108 10.68 -22.32 12.93
C TYR A 108 9.68 -21.17 13.00
N LEU A 109 8.66 -21.30 13.85
CA LEU A 109 7.76 -20.23 14.26
C LEU A 109 7.83 -20.10 15.77
N SER A 110 7.82 -18.86 16.25
CA SER A 110 7.74 -18.59 17.69
C SER A 110 6.34 -18.93 18.23
N CYS A 111 6.22 -19.13 19.54
CA CYS A 111 4.94 -19.37 20.19
C CYS A 111 3.96 -18.20 20.00
N VAL A 112 4.46 -16.95 20.00
CA VAL A 112 3.65 -15.76 19.72
C VAL A 112 3.14 -15.77 18.27
N GLU A 113 4.02 -16.07 17.31
CA GLU A 113 3.65 -16.17 15.89
C GLU A 113 2.66 -17.32 15.64
N ALA A 114 2.82 -18.45 16.30
CA ALA A 114 1.90 -19.58 16.18
C ALA A 114 0.51 -19.25 16.75
N ILE A 115 0.44 -18.56 17.90
CA ILE A 115 -0.82 -18.08 18.47
C ILE A 115 -1.46 -17.02 17.56
N PHE A 116 -0.66 -16.10 17.01
CA PHE A 116 -1.14 -15.12 16.04
C PHE A 116 -1.70 -15.78 14.77
N ALA A 117 -0.99 -16.77 14.22
CA ALA A 117 -1.46 -17.56 13.09
C ALA A 117 -2.80 -18.26 13.38
N ALA A 118 -2.97 -18.82 14.57
CA ALA A 118 -4.22 -19.44 15.00
C ALA A 118 -5.37 -18.42 15.10
N HIS A 119 -5.12 -17.21 15.61
CA HIS A 119 -6.11 -16.14 15.59
C HIS A 119 -6.52 -15.75 14.18
N VAL A 120 -5.56 -15.58 13.27
CA VAL A 120 -5.83 -15.24 11.86
C VAL A 120 -6.61 -16.35 11.15
N GLN A 121 -6.26 -17.61 11.40
CA GLN A 121 -6.99 -18.75 10.82
C GLN A 121 -8.42 -18.86 11.35
N ASN A 122 -8.63 -18.70 12.66
CA ASN A 122 -9.97 -18.68 13.27
C ASN A 122 -10.84 -17.53 12.75
N ALA A 123 -10.24 -16.37 12.48
CA ALA A 123 -10.95 -15.23 11.89
C ALA A 123 -11.32 -15.45 10.41
N ASN A 124 -10.73 -16.44 9.74
CA ASN A 124 -10.93 -16.71 8.31
C ASN A 124 -11.29 -18.19 8.06
N PRO A 125 -12.47 -18.65 8.52
CA PRO A 125 -12.89 -20.03 8.38
C PRO A 125 -13.26 -20.38 6.93
N THR A 126 -12.97 -21.62 6.53
CA THR A 126 -13.30 -22.11 5.18
C THR A 126 -14.68 -22.74 5.16
N PRO A 127 -15.60 -22.30 4.27
CA PRO A 127 -16.92 -22.92 4.16
C PRO A 127 -16.82 -24.35 3.65
N SER A 128 -17.49 -25.28 4.33
CA SER A 128 -17.46 -26.70 4.01
C SER A 128 -18.82 -27.34 4.27
N ARG A 129 -19.42 -27.91 3.21
CA ARG A 129 -20.69 -28.63 3.29
C ARG A 129 -20.59 -29.95 4.05
N SER A 130 -19.38 -30.48 4.18
CA SER A 130 -19.10 -31.74 4.88
C SER A 130 -18.90 -31.54 6.39
N SER A 131 -18.77 -30.29 6.84
CA SER A 131 -18.66 -29.96 8.26
C SER A 131 -20.02 -29.80 8.90
N PHE A 132 -20.18 -30.29 10.13
CA PHE A 132 -21.42 -30.10 10.91
C PHE A 132 -21.68 -28.62 11.22
N SER A 133 -20.63 -27.82 11.43
CA SER A 133 -20.72 -26.38 11.70
C SER A 133 -20.82 -25.53 10.43
N GLY A 134 -20.82 -26.13 9.23
CA GLY A 134 -20.82 -25.42 7.94
C GLY A 134 -19.47 -24.82 7.53
N SER A 135 -18.46 -24.87 8.41
CA SER A 135 -17.08 -24.46 8.12
C SER A 135 -16.09 -25.45 8.73
N PHE A 136 -14.93 -25.61 8.12
CA PHE A 136 -13.87 -26.46 8.66
C PHE A 136 -12.51 -25.89 8.30
N GLY A 137 -11.75 -25.56 9.35
CA GLY A 137 -10.41 -25.04 9.25
C GLY A 137 -10.25 -23.76 8.47
N SER A 138 -9.00 -23.46 8.13
CA SER A 138 -8.63 -22.28 7.36
C SER A 138 -7.60 -22.59 6.28
N ARG A 139 -7.72 -21.89 5.15
CA ARG A 139 -6.71 -21.90 4.08
C ARG A 139 -5.70 -20.76 4.21
N MET A 140 -5.76 -19.99 5.29
CA MET A 140 -4.80 -18.91 5.52
C MET A 140 -3.41 -19.48 5.74
N VAL A 141 -2.47 -19.02 4.92
CA VAL A 141 -1.05 -19.38 5.02
C VAL A 141 -0.27 -18.32 5.79
N THR A 142 0.75 -18.76 6.51
CA THR A 142 1.72 -17.91 7.21
C THR A 142 3.05 -18.03 6.50
N ALA A 143 3.56 -16.94 5.91
CA ALA A 143 4.86 -16.91 5.26
C ALA A 143 5.87 -16.11 6.10
N VAL A 144 7.08 -16.62 6.20
CA VAL A 144 8.17 -15.97 6.94
C VAL A 144 9.36 -15.81 6.00
N LEU A 145 9.86 -14.58 5.89
CA LEU A 145 11.10 -14.26 5.20
C LEU A 145 12.24 -14.29 6.21
N THR A 146 13.12 -15.28 6.10
CA THR A 146 14.24 -15.50 7.02
C THR A 146 15.52 -15.81 6.23
N GLY A 147 16.67 -15.62 6.89
CA GLY A 147 17.95 -16.10 6.37
C GLY A 147 17.98 -17.63 6.29
N THR A 148 18.69 -18.18 5.29
CA THR A 148 19.01 -19.61 5.16
C THR A 148 20.41 -19.91 5.70
N ALA A 149 20.80 -21.19 5.73
CA ALA A 149 22.15 -21.61 6.13
C ALA A 149 23.27 -20.99 5.27
N ASP A 150 22.97 -20.65 4.01
CA ASP A 150 23.91 -19.99 3.10
C ASP A 150 23.93 -18.46 3.26
N GLY A 151 23.08 -17.91 4.14
CA GLY A 151 22.90 -16.47 4.36
C GLY A 151 22.01 -15.77 3.33
N ALA A 152 21.43 -16.53 2.39
CA ALA A 152 20.45 -16.01 1.44
C ALA A 152 19.09 -15.79 2.12
N ILE A 153 18.22 -15.00 1.49
CA ILE A 153 16.84 -14.80 1.96
C ILE A 153 15.95 -15.84 1.27
N ASP A 154 15.17 -16.57 2.06
CA ASP A 154 14.17 -17.51 1.53
C ASP A 154 12.83 -17.38 2.27
N VAL A 155 11.77 -17.85 1.61
CA VAL A 155 10.42 -17.88 2.16
C VAL A 155 10.18 -19.26 2.78
N SER A 156 9.81 -19.29 4.04
CA SER A 156 9.28 -20.48 4.71
C SER A 156 7.78 -20.32 4.93
N ALA A 157 6.98 -21.29 4.52
CA ALA A 157 5.53 -21.23 4.61
C ALA A 157 4.99 -22.30 5.57
N TYR A 158 4.06 -21.87 6.42
CA TYR A 158 3.47 -22.68 7.48
C TYR A 158 1.96 -22.45 7.55
N GLN A 159 1.28 -23.43 8.15
CA GLN A 159 -0.05 -23.28 8.71
C GLN A 159 -0.02 -23.83 10.13
N VAL A 160 -0.93 -23.38 10.98
CA VAL A 160 -1.13 -24.02 12.28
C VAL A 160 -2.21 -25.08 12.18
N SER A 161 -2.14 -26.07 13.06
CA SER A 161 -3.09 -27.17 13.10
C SER A 161 -4.45 -26.71 13.63
N GLU A 162 -5.52 -27.42 13.23
CA GLU A 162 -6.86 -27.19 13.77
C GLU A 162 -6.91 -27.34 15.31
N GLN A 163 -6.04 -28.17 15.87
CA GLN A 163 -5.89 -28.31 17.31
C GLN A 163 -5.33 -27.03 17.94
N ALA A 164 -4.35 -26.38 17.30
CA ALA A 164 -3.83 -25.09 17.74
C ALA A 164 -4.93 -24.02 17.70
N CYS A 165 -5.67 -23.94 16.59
CA CYS A 165 -6.82 -23.06 16.42
C CYS A 165 -7.86 -23.24 17.53
N ALA A 166 -8.22 -24.50 17.83
CA ALA A 166 -9.16 -24.83 18.90
C ALA A 166 -8.61 -24.48 20.30
N MET A 167 -7.33 -24.72 20.57
CA MET A 167 -6.70 -24.38 21.86
C MET A 167 -6.64 -22.87 22.09
N VAL A 168 -6.38 -22.08 21.04
CA VAL A 168 -6.41 -20.61 21.12
C VAL A 168 -7.84 -20.11 21.28
N ALA A 169 -8.80 -20.65 20.54
CA ALA A 169 -10.22 -20.28 20.67
C ALA A 169 -10.79 -20.62 22.05
N ALA A 170 -10.34 -21.72 22.65
CA ALA A 170 -10.69 -22.13 24.02
C ALA A 170 -9.83 -21.45 25.10
N ASP A 171 -8.95 -20.52 24.71
CA ASP A 171 -8.09 -19.76 25.62
C ASP A 171 -7.21 -20.65 26.53
N MET A 172 -6.75 -21.80 26.02
CA MET A 172 -6.03 -22.83 26.77
C MET A 172 -4.50 -22.64 26.81
N ILE A 173 -3.94 -21.90 25.87
CA ILE A 173 -2.49 -21.74 25.70
C ILE A 173 -2.07 -20.28 25.72
N GLU A 174 -0.83 -20.03 26.14
CA GLU A 174 -0.17 -18.72 26.11
C GLU A 174 1.27 -18.82 25.63
N ALA A 175 1.78 -17.69 25.14
CA ALA A 175 3.18 -17.57 24.76
C ALA A 175 4.08 -17.75 26.00
N SER A 176 5.15 -18.52 25.83
CA SER A 176 6.21 -18.67 26.83
C SER A 176 7.29 -17.61 26.62
N VAL A 177 8.25 -17.54 27.55
CA VAL A 177 9.48 -16.76 27.40
C VAL A 177 10.38 -17.39 26.32
N GLU A 178 10.37 -18.72 26.22
CA GLU A 178 11.11 -19.43 25.18
C GLU A 178 10.28 -19.52 23.89
N PRO A 179 10.79 -19.05 22.74
CA PRO A 179 10.01 -18.98 21.50
C PRO A 179 9.60 -20.36 20.96
N GLY A 180 10.41 -21.40 21.20
CA GLY A 180 10.11 -22.77 20.75
C GLY A 180 9.09 -23.53 21.60
N ILE A 181 8.59 -22.93 22.69
CA ILE A 181 7.75 -23.61 23.68
C ILE A 181 6.47 -22.81 23.91
N VAL A 182 5.35 -23.51 24.01
CA VAL A 182 4.04 -22.96 24.37
C VAL A 182 3.70 -23.38 25.80
N ARG A 183 3.13 -22.46 26.59
CA ARG A 183 2.67 -22.73 27.95
C ARG A 183 1.18 -23.06 27.95
N VAL A 184 0.80 -24.08 28.70
CA VAL A 184 -0.61 -24.42 28.98
C VAL A 184 -1.06 -23.58 30.17
N LYS A 185 -2.14 -22.84 30.00
CA LYS A 185 -2.71 -21.99 31.06
C LYS A 185 -3.22 -22.85 32.21
N GLU A 186 -3.13 -22.31 33.42
CA GLU A 186 -3.71 -22.94 34.60
C GLU A 186 -5.23 -22.81 34.59
N GLU A 187 -5.91 -23.74 35.26
CA GLU A 187 -7.35 -23.64 35.48
C GLU A 187 -7.65 -22.43 36.37
N ASP A 188 -8.47 -21.52 35.87
CA ASP A 188 -9.00 -20.42 36.68
C ASP A 188 -10.47 -20.74 36.98
N ARG A 189 -10.80 -20.83 38.26
CA ARG A 189 -12.16 -21.10 38.77
C ARG A 189 -12.80 -19.87 39.39
N SER A 190 -12.21 -18.69 39.21
CA SER A 190 -12.82 -17.42 39.62
C SER A 190 -14.13 -17.18 38.85
N GLN A 191 -15.09 -16.49 39.48
CA GLN A 191 -16.41 -16.24 38.88
C GLN A 191 -16.36 -15.32 37.65
N ASP A 192 -15.29 -14.53 37.50
CA ASP A 192 -15.14 -13.55 36.42
C ASP A 192 -14.36 -14.09 35.20
N SER A 193 -13.56 -15.16 35.37
CA SER A 193 -12.76 -15.77 34.29
C SER A 193 -12.68 -17.30 34.41
N ALA A 194 -13.83 -17.97 34.49
CA ALA A 194 -13.88 -19.44 34.54
C ALA A 194 -13.30 -20.08 33.26
N ARG A 195 -12.08 -20.59 33.35
CA ARG A 195 -11.34 -21.26 32.26
C ARG A 195 -11.13 -22.74 32.59
N TYR A 196 -11.70 -23.61 31.76
CA TYR A 196 -11.50 -25.06 31.88
C TYR A 196 -10.36 -25.51 30.98
N VAL A 197 -9.29 -26.08 31.56
CA VAL A 197 -8.14 -26.61 30.83
C VAL A 197 -8.02 -28.11 31.08
N PRO A 198 -8.45 -28.97 30.13
CA PRO A 198 -8.35 -30.42 30.29
C PRO A 198 -6.89 -30.89 30.38
N ASP A 199 -6.69 -32.18 30.67
CA ASP A 199 -5.37 -32.79 30.58
C ASP A 199 -4.93 -32.91 29.13
N VAL A 200 -3.90 -32.14 28.78
CA VAL A 200 -3.32 -32.09 27.44
C VAL A 200 -2.10 -33.00 27.41
N PHE A 201 -2.06 -33.89 26.42
CA PHE A 201 -0.93 -34.78 26.16
C PHE A 201 -0.50 -34.64 24.71
N PHE A 202 0.80 -34.76 24.48
CA PHE A 202 1.35 -34.84 23.13
C PHE A 202 2.11 -36.17 22.94
N ARG A 203 2.17 -36.63 21.69
CA ARG A 203 2.84 -37.88 21.32
C ARG A 203 4.09 -37.58 20.52
N TYR A 204 5.17 -38.27 20.86
CA TYR A 204 6.43 -38.18 20.11
C TYR A 204 7.01 -39.56 19.87
N LYS A 205 7.79 -39.69 18.80
CA LYS A 205 8.58 -40.90 18.54
C LYS A 205 9.93 -40.76 19.22
N ASN A 206 10.27 -41.70 20.09
CA ASN A 206 11.59 -41.73 20.72
C ASN A 206 12.66 -42.27 19.75
N GLU A 207 13.90 -42.33 20.22
CA GLU A 207 15.07 -42.84 19.47
C GLU A 207 14.90 -44.29 18.97
N TYR A 208 13.99 -45.04 19.58
CA TYR A 208 13.66 -46.43 19.22
C TYR A 208 12.46 -46.53 18.28
N GLY A 209 11.91 -45.40 17.80
CA GLY A 209 10.75 -45.35 16.92
C GLY A 209 9.42 -45.69 17.60
N LEU A 210 9.38 -45.75 18.94
CA LEU A 210 8.18 -46.03 19.72
C LEU A 210 7.42 -44.73 20.02
N ASP A 211 6.09 -44.79 19.92
CA ASP A 211 5.22 -43.68 20.27
C ASP A 211 5.09 -43.57 21.81
N VAL A 212 5.57 -42.47 22.36
CA VAL A 212 5.47 -42.14 23.79
C VAL A 212 4.51 -40.98 23.96
N GLN A 213 3.59 -41.09 24.92
CA GLN A 213 2.69 -40.02 25.33
C GLN A 213 3.29 -39.27 26.53
N LYS A 214 3.39 -37.95 26.45
CA LYS A 214 3.91 -37.09 27.52
C LYS A 214 2.89 -36.01 27.88
N ASN A 215 2.83 -35.67 29.17
CA ASN A 215 2.01 -34.57 29.66
C ASN A 215 2.53 -33.24 29.09
N ALA A 216 1.62 -32.43 28.53
CA ALA A 216 1.93 -31.13 27.96
C ALA A 216 1.95 -30.00 29.00
N LYS A 217 1.49 -30.25 30.24
CA LYS A 217 1.61 -29.32 31.36
C LYS A 217 3.04 -29.41 31.95
N PRO A 218 3.69 -28.29 32.29
CA PRO A 218 3.23 -26.91 32.12
C PRO A 218 3.46 -26.34 30.71
N CYS A 219 4.33 -26.97 29.92
CA CYS A 219 4.71 -26.48 28.60
C CYS A 219 5.07 -27.60 27.62
N PHE A 220 4.88 -27.35 26.33
CA PHE A 220 5.19 -28.30 25.26
C PHE A 220 5.74 -27.59 24.00
N PRO A 221 6.46 -28.30 23.10
CA PRO A 221 7.07 -27.68 21.94
C PRO A 221 6.03 -27.16 20.93
N VAL A 222 6.28 -25.96 20.40
CA VAL A 222 5.39 -25.30 19.41
C VAL A 222 5.30 -26.08 18.10
N GLU A 223 6.32 -26.85 17.74
CA GLU A 223 6.39 -27.62 16.48
C GLU A 223 5.21 -28.58 16.28
N TYR A 224 4.64 -29.11 17.36
CA TYR A 224 3.45 -29.96 17.29
C TYR A 224 2.18 -29.23 16.84
N LEU A 225 2.20 -27.90 16.83
CA LEU A 225 1.13 -27.04 16.36
C LEU A 225 1.30 -26.65 14.89
N LEU A 226 2.43 -26.95 14.26
CA LEU A 226 2.80 -26.44 12.95
C LEU A 226 2.63 -27.50 11.85
N VAL A 227 2.27 -27.03 10.66
CA VAL A 227 2.23 -27.80 9.43
C VAL A 227 3.04 -27.06 8.37
N ASN A 228 3.99 -27.76 7.76
CA ASN A 228 4.83 -27.17 6.71
C ASN A 228 4.07 -27.12 5.39
N VAL A 229 4.16 -25.98 4.70
CA VAL A 229 3.60 -25.78 3.36
C VAL A 229 4.74 -25.56 2.38
N SER A 230 4.70 -26.27 1.26
CA SER A 230 5.66 -26.04 0.17
C SER A 230 5.40 -24.68 -0.50
N ASN A 231 6.46 -23.94 -0.78
CA ASN A 231 6.38 -22.70 -1.54
C ASN A 231 7.21 -22.81 -2.84
N GLY A 232 7.04 -21.84 -3.74
CA GLY A 232 7.83 -21.76 -4.96
C GLY A 232 7.29 -20.73 -5.94
N PHE A 233 8.13 -20.38 -6.91
CA PHE A 233 7.76 -19.45 -7.99
C PHE A 233 7.36 -20.21 -9.26
N PRO A 234 6.40 -19.70 -10.05
CA PRO A 234 6.04 -20.30 -11.33
C PRO A 234 7.22 -20.20 -12.32
N GLN A 235 7.39 -21.22 -13.15
CA GLN A 235 8.44 -21.26 -14.18
C GLN A 235 8.21 -20.20 -15.27
N THR A 236 6.96 -20.01 -15.67
CA THR A 236 6.54 -18.95 -16.59
C THR A 236 5.59 -18.02 -15.84
N PRO A 237 6.06 -16.88 -15.31
CA PRO A 237 5.23 -15.99 -14.52
C PRO A 237 4.22 -15.25 -15.42
N SER A 238 2.94 -15.40 -15.09
CA SER A 238 1.84 -14.64 -15.69
C SER A 238 1.04 -13.94 -14.59
N PRO A 239 1.61 -12.89 -13.96
CA PRO A 239 0.94 -12.19 -12.86
C PRO A 239 -0.31 -11.46 -13.37
N ILE A 240 -1.31 -11.35 -12.50
CA ILE A 240 -2.54 -10.58 -12.78
C ILE A 240 -2.21 -9.09 -12.88
N PHE A 241 -1.41 -8.58 -11.92
CA PHE A 241 -0.92 -7.20 -11.94
C PHE A 241 0.39 -7.11 -12.74
N ARG A 242 0.41 -6.31 -13.80
CA ARG A 242 1.59 -6.16 -14.69
C ARG A 242 2.55 -5.07 -14.23
N SER A 243 2.03 -4.02 -13.60
CA SER A 243 2.83 -2.91 -13.12
C SER A 243 3.22 -3.08 -11.66
N THR A 244 4.43 -2.62 -11.36
CA THR A 244 4.98 -2.48 -10.00
C THR A 244 5.52 -1.08 -9.75
N ALA A 245 5.13 -0.12 -10.61
CA ALA A 245 5.71 1.21 -10.65
C ALA A 245 5.16 2.15 -9.57
N PHE A 246 3.99 1.86 -9.00
CA PHE A 246 3.38 2.74 -8.02
C PHE A 246 4.09 2.64 -6.65
N ARG A 247 3.79 3.56 -5.74
CA ARG A 247 4.32 3.53 -4.37
C ARG A 247 3.44 2.65 -3.49
N ILE A 248 4.04 1.83 -2.62
CA ILE A 248 3.31 0.97 -1.68
C ILE A 248 2.76 1.80 -0.50
N GLU A 249 1.57 1.46 -0.03
CA GLU A 249 0.92 2.09 1.11
C GLU A 249 1.69 1.92 2.44
N ASN A 250 1.42 2.81 3.40
CA ASN A 250 1.90 2.70 4.78
C ASN A 250 3.43 2.60 4.92
N ARG A 251 4.17 3.30 4.04
CA ARG A 251 5.63 3.45 4.06
C ARG A 251 6.04 4.93 4.23
N PRO A 252 5.68 5.58 5.36
CA PRO A 252 5.91 7.00 5.54
C PRO A 252 7.39 7.35 5.42
N GLY A 253 7.71 8.37 4.61
CA GLY A 253 9.07 8.87 4.41
C GLY A 253 9.94 8.03 3.47
N LEU A 254 9.50 6.84 3.05
CA LEU A 254 10.13 6.06 2.00
C LEU A 254 9.34 6.17 0.69
N GLU A 255 8.04 5.91 0.76
CA GLU A 255 7.14 5.84 -0.38
C GLU A 255 5.80 6.52 -0.04
N ASP A 256 5.79 7.85 -0.06
CA ASP A 256 4.56 8.61 0.20
C ASP A 256 3.65 8.64 -1.03
N GLN A 257 2.39 8.24 -0.85
CA GLN A 257 1.38 8.23 -1.91
C GLN A 257 0.71 9.61 -2.01
N HIS A 258 0.82 10.24 -3.19
CA HIS A 258 0.21 11.54 -3.47
C HIS A 258 -0.54 11.50 -4.79
N ILE A 259 -1.72 12.13 -4.82
CA ILE A 259 -2.56 12.21 -6.03
C ILE A 259 -1.86 12.98 -7.16
N GLU A 260 -1.05 13.98 -6.82
CA GLU A 260 -0.26 14.77 -7.78
C GLU A 260 0.71 13.90 -8.58
N GLY A 261 1.28 12.86 -7.96
CA GLY A 261 2.16 11.91 -8.63
C GLY A 261 1.41 11.05 -9.65
N VAL A 262 0.20 10.61 -9.28
CA VAL A 262 -0.72 9.87 -10.18
C VAL A 262 -1.12 10.73 -11.37
N LEU A 263 -1.58 11.97 -11.12
CA LEU A 263 -2.00 12.89 -12.19
C LEU A 263 -0.84 13.22 -13.14
N ARG A 264 0.38 13.43 -12.61
CA ARG A 264 1.55 13.69 -13.45
C ARG A 264 1.92 12.50 -14.34
N GLU A 265 1.83 11.29 -13.83
CA GLU A 265 2.14 10.09 -14.63
C GLU A 265 1.04 9.81 -15.66
N LEU A 266 -0.24 10.01 -15.32
CA LEU A 266 -1.35 9.96 -16.26
C LEU A 266 -1.19 10.99 -17.40
N ALA A 267 -0.77 12.21 -17.08
CA ALA A 267 -0.47 13.23 -18.07
C ALA A 267 0.71 12.83 -18.98
N ARG A 268 1.78 12.26 -18.39
CA ARG A 268 2.95 11.78 -19.14
C ARG A 268 2.59 10.65 -20.11
N LEU A 269 1.68 9.77 -19.72
CA LEU A 269 1.14 8.70 -20.57
C LEU A 269 0.16 9.21 -21.64
N GLY A 270 -0.21 10.50 -21.59
CA GLY A 270 -1.18 11.10 -22.50
C GLY A 270 -2.60 10.56 -22.28
N ALA A 271 -2.90 10.07 -21.08
CA ALA A 271 -4.19 9.46 -20.75
C ALA A 271 -5.41 10.35 -21.10
N PRO A 272 -5.38 11.69 -20.93
CA PRO A 272 -6.53 12.54 -21.27
C PRO A 272 -6.87 12.60 -22.76
N ASP A 273 -5.95 12.20 -23.65
CA ASP A 273 -6.12 12.25 -25.10
C ASP A 273 -6.43 10.87 -25.70
N ILE A 274 -6.61 9.85 -24.86
CA ILE A 274 -6.95 8.49 -25.29
C ILE A 274 -8.48 8.35 -25.34
N PRO A 275 -9.09 8.25 -26.54
CA PRO A 275 -10.54 8.07 -26.65
C PRO A 275 -10.93 6.59 -26.41
N GLN A 276 -12.20 6.25 -26.55
CA GLN A 276 -12.65 4.85 -26.65
C GLN A 276 -12.16 4.20 -27.95
N SER A 277 -11.96 2.88 -27.97
CA SER A 277 -11.43 2.12 -29.11
C SER A 277 -12.25 2.31 -30.39
N ALA A 278 -13.57 2.46 -30.26
CA ALA A 278 -14.50 2.73 -31.35
C ALA A 278 -14.23 4.04 -32.10
N HIS A 279 -13.51 4.99 -31.48
CA HIS A 279 -13.18 6.30 -32.07
C HIS A 279 -11.75 6.34 -32.65
N GLY A 280 -11.09 5.19 -32.80
CA GLY A 280 -9.70 5.10 -33.24
C GLY A 280 -8.72 5.47 -32.12
N GLY A 281 -7.42 5.59 -32.43
CA GLY A 281 -6.40 6.01 -31.45
C GLY A 281 -5.16 5.12 -31.43
N ASP A 282 -4.15 5.55 -30.68
CA ASP A 282 -2.86 4.87 -30.58
C ASP A 282 -2.96 3.65 -29.66
N SER A 283 -2.94 2.45 -30.25
CA SER A 283 -3.00 1.18 -29.53
C SER A 283 -1.82 0.99 -28.57
N GLN A 284 -0.65 1.57 -28.87
CA GLN A 284 0.53 1.44 -28.01
C GLN A 284 0.38 2.27 -26.74
N LYS A 285 -0.14 3.50 -26.85
CA LYS A 285 -0.44 4.35 -25.68
C LYS A 285 -1.52 3.74 -24.80
N ARG A 286 -2.55 3.12 -25.40
CA ARG A 286 -3.58 2.37 -24.67
C ARG A 286 -2.99 1.20 -23.90
N ALA A 287 -2.17 0.38 -24.55
CA ALA A 287 -1.53 -0.75 -23.90
C ALA A 287 -0.62 -0.30 -22.74
N ALA A 288 0.15 0.77 -22.93
CA ALA A 288 0.98 1.35 -21.87
C ALA A 288 0.16 1.87 -20.67
N LEU A 289 -0.97 2.52 -20.94
CA LEU A 289 -1.89 2.95 -19.90
C LEU A 289 -2.51 1.76 -19.15
N ALA A 290 -2.98 0.74 -19.88
CA ALA A 290 -3.55 -0.47 -19.29
C ALA A 290 -2.54 -1.20 -18.40
N GLU A 291 -1.29 -1.31 -18.86
CA GLU A 291 -0.19 -1.90 -18.10
C GLU A 291 0.07 -1.10 -16.82
N TRP A 292 0.15 0.23 -16.91
CA TRP A 292 0.40 1.08 -15.74
C TRP A 292 -0.74 1.04 -14.71
N LEU A 293 -2.00 1.03 -15.17
CA LEU A 293 -3.19 0.90 -14.32
C LEU A 293 -3.28 -0.48 -13.64
N SER A 294 -2.59 -1.49 -14.18
CA SER A 294 -2.51 -2.85 -13.63
C SER A 294 -1.53 -2.92 -12.44
N ASP A 295 -1.73 -2.08 -11.42
CA ASP A 295 -0.99 -2.09 -10.14
C ASP A 295 -1.99 -2.08 -8.96
N TRP A 296 -1.89 -3.08 -8.07
CA TRP A 296 -2.75 -3.20 -6.90
C TRP A 296 -2.70 -1.96 -6.00
N HIS A 297 -1.51 -1.43 -5.74
CA HIS A 297 -1.31 -0.31 -4.82
C HIS A 297 -1.88 0.99 -5.38
N LEU A 298 -1.88 1.14 -6.70
CA LEU A 298 -2.52 2.27 -7.37
C LEU A 298 -4.04 2.20 -7.22
N VAL A 299 -4.63 1.02 -7.47
CA VAL A 299 -6.09 0.84 -7.37
C VAL A 299 -6.56 1.02 -5.92
N THR A 300 -5.82 0.49 -4.94
CA THR A 300 -6.16 0.67 -3.52
C THR A 300 -6.07 2.12 -3.08
N PHE A 301 -5.08 2.88 -3.57
CA PHE A 301 -4.90 4.30 -3.32
C PHE A 301 -5.99 5.15 -3.99
N LEU A 302 -6.32 4.89 -5.26
CA LEU A 302 -7.41 5.62 -5.93
C LEU A 302 -8.75 5.46 -5.17
N GLY A 303 -8.98 4.29 -4.58
CA GLY A 303 -10.14 4.06 -3.71
C GLY A 303 -10.16 4.88 -2.41
N THR A 304 -9.05 5.46 -1.95
CA THR A 304 -9.03 6.35 -0.78
C THR A 304 -9.23 7.82 -1.15
N THR A 305 -8.96 8.21 -2.41
CA THR A 305 -9.06 9.60 -2.88
C THR A 305 -10.48 10.13 -3.01
N GLN A 306 -11.50 9.25 -2.98
CA GLN A 306 -12.92 9.57 -3.20
C GLN A 306 -13.23 10.25 -4.55
N LEU A 307 -12.26 10.31 -5.48
CA LEU A 307 -12.45 10.83 -6.84
C LEU A 307 -13.17 9.84 -7.75
N ILE A 308 -13.14 8.56 -7.38
CA ILE A 308 -13.75 7.47 -8.14
C ILE A 308 -14.85 6.84 -7.31
N SER A 309 -16.04 6.71 -7.91
CA SER A 309 -17.18 6.05 -7.28
C SER A 309 -16.90 4.55 -7.02
N GLN A 310 -17.59 3.95 -6.06
CA GLN A 310 -17.42 2.52 -5.74
C GLN A 310 -17.74 1.61 -6.93
N ASP A 311 -18.67 1.99 -7.80
CA ASP A 311 -19.02 1.20 -8.98
C ASP A 311 -17.98 1.35 -10.09
N ASP A 312 -17.46 2.56 -10.32
CA ASP A 312 -16.39 2.80 -11.28
C ASP A 312 -15.06 2.16 -10.83
N MET A 313 -14.83 2.04 -9.52
CA MET A 313 -13.69 1.29 -8.97
C MET A 313 -13.72 -0.19 -9.37
N LYS A 314 -14.91 -0.80 -9.47
CA LYS A 314 -15.06 -2.19 -9.94
C LYS A 314 -14.66 -2.30 -11.41
N VAL A 315 -15.07 -1.32 -12.22
CA VAL A 315 -14.70 -1.25 -13.65
C VAL A 315 -13.18 -1.09 -13.79
N LEU A 316 -12.58 -0.17 -13.01
CA LEU A 316 -11.14 0.03 -12.98
C LEU A 316 -10.39 -1.26 -12.62
N LEU A 317 -10.82 -1.96 -11.57
CA LEU A 317 -10.17 -3.19 -11.14
C LEU A 317 -10.34 -4.33 -12.16
N ARG A 318 -11.51 -4.46 -12.79
CA ARG A 318 -11.73 -5.44 -13.87
C ARG A 318 -10.81 -5.16 -15.06
N ALA A 319 -10.68 -3.89 -15.45
CA ALA A 319 -9.76 -3.48 -16.50
C ALA A 319 -8.30 -3.77 -16.10
N ALA A 320 -7.90 -3.45 -14.87
CA ALA A 320 -6.56 -3.69 -14.35
C ALA A 320 -6.20 -5.18 -14.22
N THR A 321 -7.18 -6.06 -14.01
CA THR A 321 -7.02 -7.51 -13.81
C THR A 321 -7.40 -8.34 -15.04
N ALA A 322 -7.62 -7.69 -16.18
CA ALA A 322 -7.99 -8.38 -17.41
C ALA A 322 -6.85 -9.29 -17.90
N PRO A 323 -7.14 -10.53 -18.35
CA PRO A 323 -6.09 -11.46 -18.80
C PRO A 323 -5.32 -10.96 -20.02
N ASN A 324 -5.98 -10.18 -20.89
CA ASN A 324 -5.44 -9.64 -22.14
C ASN A 324 -5.46 -8.11 -22.14
N LEU A 325 -4.57 -7.47 -21.36
CA LEU A 325 -4.45 -6.01 -21.30
C LEU A 325 -4.09 -5.33 -22.64
N SER A 326 -3.62 -6.11 -23.61
CA SER A 326 -3.33 -5.64 -24.97
C SER A 326 -4.58 -5.50 -25.84
N ASP A 327 -5.72 -6.02 -25.40
CA ASP A 327 -6.99 -5.84 -26.12
C ASP A 327 -7.48 -4.40 -25.95
N PRO A 328 -7.67 -3.64 -27.05
CA PRO A 328 -8.13 -2.25 -26.99
C PRO A 328 -9.46 -2.05 -26.26
N SER A 329 -10.30 -3.07 -26.18
CA SER A 329 -11.65 -2.98 -25.59
C SER A 329 -11.64 -2.96 -24.05
N VAL A 330 -10.56 -3.40 -23.40
CA VAL A 330 -10.48 -3.55 -21.94
C VAL A 330 -10.63 -2.22 -21.21
N LEU A 331 -10.10 -1.13 -21.79
CA LEU A 331 -10.17 0.20 -21.20
C LEU A 331 -11.44 0.97 -21.58
N ASP A 332 -12.25 0.50 -22.54
CA ASP A 332 -13.36 1.29 -23.08
C ASP A 332 -14.44 1.56 -22.04
N GLU A 333 -14.76 0.56 -21.23
CA GLU A 333 -15.74 0.68 -20.14
C GLU A 333 -15.25 1.71 -19.12
N LEU A 334 -13.96 1.66 -18.74
CA LEU A 334 -13.34 2.62 -17.82
C LEU A 334 -13.34 4.04 -18.38
N ILE A 335 -12.91 4.20 -19.64
CA ILE A 335 -12.81 5.50 -20.31
C ILE A 335 -14.17 6.19 -20.43
N GLY A 336 -15.26 5.41 -20.51
CA GLY A 336 -16.63 5.93 -20.54
C GLY A 336 -17.21 6.33 -19.18
N THR A 337 -16.52 6.08 -18.06
CA THR A 337 -17.04 6.42 -16.73
C THR A 337 -16.90 7.91 -16.40
N GLU A 338 -17.86 8.46 -15.66
CA GLU A 338 -17.82 9.86 -15.21
C GLU A 338 -16.64 10.13 -14.26
N SER A 339 -16.31 9.16 -13.41
CA SER A 339 -15.14 9.24 -12.52
C SER A 339 -13.83 9.36 -13.30
N TRP A 340 -13.69 8.60 -14.40
CA TRP A 340 -12.51 8.71 -15.26
C TRP A 340 -12.40 10.08 -15.92
N HIS A 341 -13.51 10.61 -16.46
CA HIS A 341 -13.52 11.96 -17.04
C HIS A 341 -13.15 13.04 -16.02
N THR A 342 -13.61 12.90 -14.78
CA THR A 342 -13.26 13.79 -13.67
C THR A 342 -11.75 13.72 -13.38
N LEU A 343 -11.19 12.52 -13.27
CA LEU A 343 -9.75 12.31 -13.08
C LEU A 343 -8.93 12.90 -14.25
N MET A 344 -9.39 12.73 -15.49
CA MET A 344 -8.72 13.30 -16.67
C MET A 344 -8.81 14.83 -16.71
N THR A 345 -9.86 15.42 -16.17
CA THR A 345 -9.99 16.89 -16.05
C THR A 345 -8.93 17.45 -15.12
N PHE A 346 -8.77 16.87 -13.92
CA PHE A 346 -7.69 17.23 -13.00
C PHE A 346 -6.30 16.95 -13.59
N THR A 347 -6.17 15.87 -14.37
CA THR A 347 -4.92 15.55 -15.07
C THR A 347 -4.55 16.63 -16.09
N ARG A 348 -5.52 17.23 -16.80
CA ARG A 348 -5.27 18.32 -17.76
C ARG A 348 -4.87 19.62 -17.05
N GLU A 349 -5.48 19.93 -15.91
CA GLU A 349 -5.17 21.14 -15.14
C GLU A 349 -3.80 21.10 -14.45
N THR A 350 -3.31 19.90 -14.12
CA THR A 350 -2.00 19.71 -13.49
C THR A 350 -0.83 19.80 -14.46
N VAL A 351 -1.07 19.76 -15.78
CA VAL A 351 -0.03 20.02 -16.79
C VAL A 351 0.11 21.53 -16.96
N PRO A 352 1.31 22.11 -16.75
CA PRO A 352 1.55 23.51 -17.11
C PRO A 352 1.22 23.68 -18.59
N ALA A 353 0.33 24.62 -18.93
CA ALA A 353 0.00 24.93 -20.31
C ALA A 353 1.29 24.99 -21.14
N PRO A 354 1.36 24.34 -22.32
CA PRO A 354 2.55 24.41 -23.14
C PRO A 354 2.89 25.88 -23.32
N GLN A 355 4.10 26.28 -22.90
CA GLN A 355 4.59 27.63 -23.14
C GLN A 355 4.34 27.91 -24.61
N ARG A 356 3.48 28.88 -24.91
CA ARG A 356 3.27 29.35 -26.28
C ARG A 356 4.67 29.52 -26.86
N PRO A 357 5.00 28.92 -28.02
CA PRO A 357 6.28 29.21 -28.64
C PRO A 357 6.36 30.72 -28.76
N SER A 358 7.32 31.32 -28.05
CA SER A 358 7.60 32.74 -28.19
C SER A 358 8.11 32.90 -29.62
N THR A 359 7.21 33.16 -30.55
CA THR A 359 7.56 33.66 -31.86
C THR A 359 8.18 35.02 -31.61
N GLY A 360 9.50 35.03 -31.44
CA GLY A 360 10.27 36.27 -31.42
C GLY A 360 9.92 37.06 -32.67
N PRO A 361 9.67 38.37 -32.56
CA PRO A 361 9.39 39.18 -33.73
C PRO A 361 10.63 39.18 -34.65
N PRO A 362 10.45 39.20 -35.98
CA PRO A 362 11.58 39.22 -36.91
C PRO A 362 12.38 40.53 -36.75
N PRO A 363 13.69 40.54 -37.03
CA PRO A 363 14.51 41.74 -36.89
C PRO A 363 14.21 42.69 -38.06
N GLY A 364 13.31 43.65 -37.81
CA GLY A 364 13.00 44.75 -38.71
C GLY A 364 13.74 46.03 -38.29
N SER A 365 14.50 46.56 -39.24
CA SER A 365 15.35 47.75 -39.17
C SER A 365 14.60 49.07 -38.88
N SER A 366 15.23 49.91 -38.04
CA SER A 366 15.36 51.40 -38.12
C SER A 366 14.12 52.31 -38.31
N HIS A 367 13.97 53.21 -37.31
CA HIS A 367 13.59 54.64 -37.37
C HIS A 367 12.12 55.10 -37.68
N THR A 368 11.44 55.53 -36.60
CA THR A 368 10.65 56.80 -36.36
C THR A 368 9.44 57.18 -37.24
N PRO A 369 8.58 58.14 -36.81
CA PRO A 369 7.75 58.25 -35.59
C PRO A 369 6.27 58.62 -35.93
N MET A 370 5.46 58.95 -34.92
CA MET A 370 4.19 59.71 -34.94
C MET A 370 2.90 58.93 -34.56
N ASP A 371 2.38 59.45 -33.46
CA ASP A 371 1.07 59.40 -32.82
C ASP A 371 -0.11 59.73 -33.76
N GLU A 372 -1.26 59.10 -33.54
CA GLU A 372 -2.55 59.74 -33.22
C GLU A 372 -3.78 58.89 -33.65
N ASP A 373 -4.66 58.63 -32.68
CA ASP A 373 -6.12 58.69 -32.84
C ASP A 373 -6.77 58.66 -31.44
N ILE A 374 -6.69 59.79 -30.71
CA ILE A 374 -7.51 60.05 -29.50
C ILE A 374 -8.35 61.32 -29.75
N PRO A 375 -9.69 61.27 -29.59
CA PRO A 375 -10.60 62.37 -29.95
C PRO A 375 -10.41 63.70 -29.18
N PRO A 376 -10.73 64.84 -29.82
CA PRO A 376 -10.41 66.21 -29.38
C PRO A 376 -11.17 66.75 -28.15
N GLU A 377 -12.10 65.99 -27.57
CA GLU A 377 -12.92 66.46 -26.44
C GLU A 377 -12.21 66.39 -25.08
N VAL A 378 -11.16 65.57 -24.97
CA VAL A 378 -10.37 65.38 -23.73
C VAL A 378 -9.36 66.52 -23.52
N PHE A 379 -8.89 67.15 -24.60
CA PHE A 379 -7.89 68.20 -24.54
C PHE A 379 -8.40 69.51 -23.92
N ASP A 380 -9.65 69.89 -24.19
CA ASP A 380 -10.24 71.14 -23.66
C ASP A 380 -10.51 71.08 -22.14
N GLN A 381 -10.68 69.88 -21.59
CA GLN A 381 -10.91 69.69 -20.16
C GLN A 381 -9.61 69.78 -19.33
N ILE A 382 -8.47 69.40 -19.93
CA ILE A 382 -7.15 69.43 -19.31
C ILE A 382 -6.53 70.83 -19.40
N ALA A 383 -6.78 71.58 -20.49
CA ALA A 383 -6.24 72.92 -20.67
C ALA A 383 -6.78 73.95 -19.66
N ARG A 384 -7.96 73.72 -19.05
CA ARG A 384 -8.53 74.62 -18.03
C ARG A 384 -8.05 74.39 -16.61
N SER A 385 -7.36 73.29 -16.32
CA SER A 385 -6.90 72.95 -14.96
C SER A 385 -5.41 73.25 -14.70
N GLN A 386 -4.64 73.68 -15.70
CA GLN A 386 -3.17 73.85 -15.60
C GLN A 386 -2.62 75.28 -15.74
N GLN A 387 -3.43 76.33 -15.51
CA GLN A 387 -2.90 77.70 -15.33
C GLN A 387 -3.35 78.28 -13.99
N GLY A 388 -2.50 78.15 -12.96
CA GLY A 388 -2.74 78.77 -11.65
C GLY A 388 -1.79 78.38 -10.52
N GLY A 389 -0.50 78.70 -10.66
CA GLY A 389 0.41 79.18 -9.59
C GLY A 389 0.47 78.53 -8.20
N SER A 390 1.57 77.81 -7.95
CA SER A 390 2.54 77.99 -6.84
C SER A 390 2.09 78.05 -5.36
N GLY A 391 2.55 77.06 -4.58
CA GLY A 391 3.10 77.29 -3.23
C GLY A 391 2.72 76.31 -2.09
N ALA A 392 3.69 75.50 -1.66
CA ALA A 392 3.89 74.87 -0.33
C ALA A 392 3.19 73.53 0.04
N ALA A 393 4.03 72.59 0.52
CA ALA A 393 3.83 71.44 1.44
C ALA A 393 2.58 70.55 1.23
N GLY A 394 2.67 69.26 0.89
CA GLY A 394 3.45 68.20 1.56
C GLY A 394 2.46 67.25 2.27
N GLY A 395 2.19 66.07 1.69
CA GLY A 395 1.43 65.00 2.35
C GLY A 395 0.55 64.17 1.41
N GLY A 396 1.11 63.10 0.82
CA GLY A 396 0.36 62.05 0.15
C GLY A 396 0.93 60.69 0.57
N GLY A 397 0.31 60.06 1.56
CA GLY A 397 0.79 58.85 2.22
C GLY A 397 0.76 57.63 1.32
N GLY A 398 1.93 57.02 1.10
CA GLY A 398 2.06 55.67 0.55
C GLY A 398 1.99 54.64 1.66
N VAL A 399 1.17 53.61 1.48
CA VAL A 399 1.07 52.42 2.35
C VAL A 399 2.36 51.60 2.22
N ARG A 400 2.92 51.10 3.33
CA ARG A 400 4.10 50.21 3.35
C ARG A 400 3.70 48.79 3.74
N ILE A 401 4.02 47.80 2.91
CA ILE A 401 3.70 46.39 3.16
C ILE A 401 4.86 45.74 3.95
N CYS A 402 4.57 45.15 5.10
CA CYS A 402 5.56 44.46 5.92
C CYS A 402 6.08 43.20 5.19
N PRO A 403 7.39 43.00 5.04
CA PRO A 403 7.95 41.83 4.35
C PRO A 403 7.80 40.52 5.15
N HIS A 404 7.50 40.60 6.45
CA HIS A 404 7.41 39.43 7.32
C HIS A 404 6.00 38.87 7.48
N CYS A 405 5.00 39.74 7.63
CA CYS A 405 3.59 39.34 7.83
C CYS A 405 2.64 39.87 6.75
N THR A 406 3.15 40.55 5.73
CA THR A 406 2.39 41.10 4.58
C THR A 406 1.34 42.16 4.93
N PHE A 407 1.32 42.65 6.18
CA PHE A 407 0.37 43.67 6.62
C PHE A 407 0.69 45.04 6.01
N GLU A 408 -0.36 45.77 5.63
CA GLU A 408 -0.29 47.12 5.08
C GLU A 408 -0.26 48.17 6.21
N ASN A 409 0.90 48.81 6.41
CA ASN A 409 1.12 49.78 7.48
C ASN A 409 0.96 51.21 6.96
N SER A 410 0.37 52.05 7.81
CA SER A 410 0.20 53.48 7.56
C SER A 410 1.52 54.22 7.75
N HIS A 411 1.77 55.30 6.99
CA HIS A 411 3.06 56.01 7.06
C HIS A 411 3.27 56.68 8.43
N GLY A 412 4.26 56.22 9.20
CA GLY A 412 4.68 56.90 10.43
C GLY A 412 5.65 56.10 11.29
N ASP A 413 5.46 54.78 11.37
CA ASP A 413 6.25 53.92 12.26
C ASP A 413 7.37 53.17 11.52
N SER A 414 8.48 52.96 12.22
CA SER A 414 9.62 52.16 11.73
C SER A 414 9.38 50.66 11.86
N ASP A 415 8.41 50.25 12.70
CA ASP A 415 8.10 48.87 13.01
C ASP A 415 6.64 48.56 12.63
N CYS A 416 6.37 47.31 12.28
CA CYS A 416 5.06 46.87 11.85
C CYS A 416 4.08 46.82 13.03
N GLU A 417 2.88 47.40 12.86
CA GLU A 417 1.84 47.46 13.90
C GLU A 417 1.40 46.08 14.41
N VAL A 418 1.49 45.05 13.58
CA VAL A 418 0.99 43.70 13.90
C VAL A 418 2.05 42.80 14.51
N CYS A 419 3.28 42.82 13.97
CA CYS A 419 4.33 41.89 14.40
C CYS A 419 5.47 42.54 15.19
N GLY A 420 5.52 43.88 15.26
CA GLY A 420 6.56 44.63 15.97
C GLY A 420 7.96 44.51 15.37
N LEU A 421 8.08 44.01 14.14
CA LEU A 421 9.34 43.91 13.40
C LEU A 421 9.53 45.12 12.47
N PRO A 422 10.77 45.53 12.17
CA PRO A 422 11.04 46.68 11.31
C PRO A 422 10.39 46.58 9.92
N LEU A 423 9.88 47.71 9.41
CA LEU A 423 9.22 47.88 8.10
C LEU A 423 10.17 48.17 6.95
#